data_AF-A0A7L3FYE4-F1
#
_entry.id   AF-A0A7L3FYE4-F1
#
_cell.length_a   1.000
_cell.length_b   1.000
_cell.length_c   1.000
_cell.angle_alpha   90.00
_cell.angle_beta   90.00
_cell.angle_gamma   90.00
#
_symmetry.space_group_name_H-M   'P 1'
#
loop_
_entity.id
_entity.type
_entity.pdbx_description
1 polymer ?
#
loop_
_entity_poly.entity_id
_entity_poly.type
_entity_poly.pdbx_seq_one_letter_code
_entity_poly.pdbx_strand_id
1 'polypeptide(L)'
;VPYSYSSRPRALSARPRYRGPPGAAEPEKEPIRYVNLMYEPRVVRGNTYALQLIPVSTQPNALEIQRQREARKRALARKHAEEQMRQRTPEPVEGREHIHVQTELYLEEISDRIIEVDMECQTDAFLDRPPTPFFIPAKTGKDVATQIEEGELFDFDIEVKPIVEVLIGKTVEQALLEVMEEEELAQLWARQRAYTELRNAELAEVQRLEEQDRRYREEKERRHRQHMQMLQKQKETTEKIAARAFAQHYLADLIPSVFNNLRESGYFYDPIERDIETEFLPWLMREVEETLERKVLGRMMVDSLICMVVGKRLDAFSHEPLPGQTEAPAEEPRPADTAPQVAGETEAAEQPVEEKGETDQPVAEEQPSRRISSQVEETDEAGTEDLET
;
A
#
# COMPACT_ATOMS: atom_id res chain seq x y z
N VAL A 1 -11.02 -28.90 -19.22
CA VAL A 1 -11.51 -30.20 -19.73
C VAL A 1 -10.43 -30.79 -20.61
N PRO A 2 -9.98 -32.03 -20.38
CA PRO A 2 -9.01 -32.68 -21.26
C PRO A 2 -9.67 -32.94 -22.63
N TYR A 3 -8.99 -32.54 -23.71
CA TYR A 3 -9.46 -32.74 -25.08
C TYR A 3 -9.49 -34.25 -25.40
N SER A 4 -10.70 -34.79 -25.52
CA SER A 4 -10.96 -36.18 -25.91
C SER A 4 -11.46 -36.19 -27.34
N TYR A 5 -10.61 -36.67 -28.26
CA TYR A 5 -10.96 -36.85 -29.68
C TYR A 5 -11.31 -38.31 -29.93
N SER A 6 -12.57 -38.59 -30.29
CA SER A 6 -13.00 -39.91 -30.76
C SER A 6 -13.60 -39.82 -32.16
N SER A 7 -12.89 -40.29 -33.17
CA SER A 7 -13.45 -40.53 -34.50
C SER A 7 -13.87 -41.99 -34.64
N ARG A 8 -15.12 -42.27 -35.04
CA ARG A 8 -15.53 -43.64 -35.38
C ARG A 8 -14.74 -44.10 -36.62
N PRO A 9 -14.19 -45.33 -36.64
CA PRO A 9 -13.43 -45.81 -37.79
C PRO A 9 -14.33 -45.87 -39.03
N ARG A 10 -13.99 -45.10 -40.06
CA ARG A 10 -14.65 -45.14 -41.37
C ARG A 10 -13.87 -46.10 -42.26
N ALA A 11 -14.53 -47.15 -42.74
CA ALA A 11 -13.92 -48.08 -43.68
C ALA A 11 -13.55 -47.34 -44.97
N LEU A 12 -12.29 -47.44 -45.39
CA LEU A 12 -11.83 -46.92 -46.68
C LEU A 12 -12.43 -47.79 -47.78
N SER A 13 -13.27 -47.21 -48.65
CA SER A 13 -13.77 -47.92 -49.82
C SER A 13 -12.60 -48.28 -50.74
N ALA A 14 -12.44 -49.57 -51.04
CA ALA A 14 -11.41 -50.07 -51.93
C ALA A 14 -11.55 -49.41 -53.31
N ARG A 15 -10.49 -48.72 -53.77
CA ARG A 15 -10.43 -48.21 -55.14
C ARG A 15 -10.27 -49.39 -56.11
N PRO A 16 -11.11 -49.52 -57.15
CA PRO A 16 -10.88 -50.53 -58.19
C PRO A 16 -9.61 -50.17 -58.98
N ARG A 17 -8.77 -51.18 -59.27
CA ARG A 17 -7.48 -51.01 -59.96
C ARG A 17 -7.56 -50.91 -61.49
N TYR A 18 -8.76 -50.95 -62.09
CA TYR A 18 -8.94 -50.81 -63.55
C TYR A 18 -10.24 -50.08 -63.92
N ARG A 19 -10.24 -49.40 -65.06
CA ARG A 19 -11.37 -48.59 -65.59
C ARG A 19 -12.40 -49.49 -66.27
N GLY A 20 -13.64 -49.49 -65.79
CA GLY A 20 -14.79 -50.18 -66.41
C GLY A 20 -15.46 -49.36 -67.52
N PRO A 21 -16.34 -49.98 -68.33
CA PRO A 21 -16.94 -49.42 -69.55
C PRO A 21 -17.96 -48.28 -69.28
N PRO A 22 -18.20 -47.38 -70.26
CA PRO A 22 -19.00 -46.18 -70.06
C PRO A 22 -20.49 -46.53 -70.14
N GLY A 23 -21.21 -46.49 -69.01
CA GLY A 23 -22.66 -46.70 -69.02
C GLY A 23 -23.32 -47.15 -67.71
N ALA A 24 -22.58 -47.39 -66.62
CA ALA A 24 -23.17 -47.69 -65.32
C ALA A 24 -23.12 -46.45 -64.41
N ALA A 25 -24.29 -46.01 -63.93
CA ALA A 25 -24.43 -44.90 -63.00
C ALA A 25 -23.56 -45.10 -61.74
N GLU A 26 -22.60 -44.20 -61.53
CA GLU A 26 -21.81 -44.18 -60.29
C GLU A 26 -22.74 -43.82 -59.12
N PRO A 27 -22.68 -44.51 -57.96
CA PRO A 27 -23.26 -43.97 -56.74
C PRO A 27 -22.51 -42.68 -56.41
N GLU A 28 -23.26 -41.59 -56.26
CA GLU A 28 -22.75 -40.24 -56.01
C GLU A 28 -21.71 -40.25 -54.90
N LYS A 29 -20.43 -40.13 -55.27
CA LYS A 29 -19.37 -39.81 -54.33
C LYS A 29 -19.68 -38.40 -53.82
N GLU A 30 -20.04 -38.26 -52.55
CA GLU A 30 -20.10 -36.94 -51.92
C GLU A 30 -18.81 -36.19 -52.26
N PRO A 31 -18.89 -35.01 -52.91
CA PRO A 31 -17.70 -34.28 -53.29
C PRO A 31 -16.96 -33.93 -51.99
N ILE A 32 -15.72 -34.39 -51.86
CA ILE A 32 -14.83 -33.98 -50.79
C ILE A 32 -14.71 -32.47 -50.91
N ARG A 33 -15.47 -31.74 -50.08
CA ARG A 33 -15.43 -30.29 -50.02
C ARG A 33 -14.09 -29.91 -49.39
N TYR A 34 -13.09 -29.65 -50.22
CA TYR A 34 -11.88 -28.97 -49.79
C TYR A 34 -12.28 -27.55 -49.40
N VAL A 35 -12.47 -27.33 -48.11
CA VAL A 35 -12.70 -26.00 -47.57
C VAL A 35 -11.33 -25.36 -47.37
N ASN A 36 -11.11 -24.21 -48.00
CA ASN A 36 -9.90 -23.41 -47.79
C ASN A 36 -9.68 -23.20 -46.29
N LEU A 37 -8.45 -23.42 -45.82
CA LEU A 37 -8.08 -23.29 -44.40
C LEU A 37 -8.39 -21.89 -43.83
N MET A 38 -8.50 -20.89 -44.71
CA MET A 38 -8.88 -19.50 -44.40
C MET A 38 -10.38 -19.29 -44.17
N TYR A 39 -11.24 -20.27 -44.48
CA TYR A 39 -12.69 -20.23 -44.25
C TYR A 39 -13.19 -21.45 -43.45
N GLU A 40 -12.27 -22.26 -42.94
CA GLU A 40 -12.58 -23.45 -42.15
C GLU A 40 -13.08 -23.01 -40.74
N PRO A 41 -14.27 -23.45 -40.29
CA PRO A 41 -14.90 -22.99 -39.04
C PRO A 41 -14.27 -23.54 -37.75
N ARG A 42 -13.49 -24.62 -37.82
CA ARG A 42 -12.69 -25.18 -36.72
C ARG A 42 -11.37 -24.42 -36.53
N VAL A 43 -10.93 -23.65 -37.53
CA VAL A 43 -9.73 -22.81 -37.44
C VAL A 43 -10.12 -21.47 -36.83
N VAL A 44 -9.90 -21.31 -35.52
CA VAL A 44 -10.12 -20.07 -34.79
C VAL A 44 -9.04 -19.06 -35.18
N ARG A 45 -9.45 -17.97 -35.85
CA ARG A 45 -8.55 -16.88 -36.27
C ARG A 45 -8.68 -15.74 -35.28
N GLY A 46 -7.66 -15.53 -34.44
CA GLY A 46 -7.67 -14.48 -33.42
C GLY A 46 -6.95 -14.91 -32.14
N ASN A 47 -6.88 -13.99 -31.16
CA ASN A 47 -6.24 -14.22 -29.88
C ASN A 47 -7.05 -15.19 -29.01
N THR A 48 -6.45 -16.29 -28.56
CA THR A 48 -7.13 -17.39 -27.83
C THR A 48 -7.47 -17.04 -26.38
N TYR A 49 -6.99 -15.91 -25.86
CA TYR A 49 -7.24 -15.46 -24.48
C TYR A 49 -8.61 -14.80 -24.28
N ALA A 50 -9.33 -14.44 -25.34
CA ALA A 50 -10.65 -13.80 -25.27
C ALA A 50 -11.82 -14.75 -25.61
N LEU A 51 -11.65 -16.06 -25.38
CA LEU A 51 -12.76 -17.01 -25.42
C LEU A 51 -13.65 -16.75 -24.20
N GLN A 52 -14.67 -15.91 -24.39
CA GLN A 52 -15.84 -15.90 -23.51
C GLN A 52 -16.36 -17.34 -23.43
N LEU A 53 -16.31 -17.91 -22.23
CA LEU A 53 -16.91 -19.19 -21.91
C LEU A 53 -18.39 -19.11 -22.34
N ILE A 54 -18.76 -19.87 -23.37
CA ILE A 54 -20.15 -20.07 -23.75
C ILE A 54 -20.84 -20.65 -22.50
N PRO A 55 -21.82 -19.97 -21.90
CA PRO A 55 -22.56 -20.55 -20.79
C PRO A 55 -23.29 -21.79 -21.32
N VAL A 56 -23.13 -22.91 -20.61
CA VAL A 56 -23.97 -24.10 -20.78
C VAL A 56 -25.35 -23.74 -20.24
N SER A 57 -26.11 -22.95 -20.99
CA SER A 57 -27.51 -22.68 -20.75
C SER A 57 -28.23 -22.92 -22.07
N THR A 58 -29.02 -23.98 -22.09
CA THR A 58 -29.90 -24.43 -23.18
C THR A 58 -31.10 -23.50 -23.36
N GLN A 59 -30.87 -22.19 -23.44
CA GLN A 59 -31.90 -21.21 -23.79
C GLN A 59 -31.30 -20.15 -24.72
N PRO A 60 -31.71 -20.09 -26.00
CA PRO A 60 -31.23 -19.06 -26.90
C PRO A 60 -31.63 -17.68 -26.36
N ASN A 61 -30.64 -16.82 -26.19
CA ASN A 61 -30.81 -15.47 -25.67
C ASN A 61 -31.77 -14.70 -26.60
N ALA A 62 -32.80 -14.05 -26.06
CA ALA A 62 -33.88 -13.44 -26.86
C ALA A 62 -33.36 -12.47 -27.95
N LEU A 63 -32.23 -11.83 -27.69
CA LEU A 63 -31.52 -10.94 -28.60
C LEU A 63 -30.88 -11.67 -29.80
N GLU A 64 -30.39 -12.90 -29.63
CA GLU A 64 -29.86 -13.70 -30.75
C GLU A 64 -30.98 -14.22 -31.66
N ILE A 65 -32.12 -14.60 -31.09
CA ILE A 65 -33.32 -14.99 -31.84
C ILE A 65 -33.83 -13.81 -32.67
N GLN A 66 -33.84 -12.59 -32.09
CA GLN A 66 -34.23 -11.38 -32.79
C GLN A 66 -33.28 -11.06 -33.96
N ARG A 67 -31.96 -11.16 -33.74
CA ARG A 67 -30.94 -10.96 -34.78
C ARG A 67 -31.06 -11.99 -35.92
N GLN A 68 -31.36 -13.25 -35.60
CA GLN A 68 -31.62 -14.29 -36.61
C GLN A 68 -32.91 -14.03 -37.41
N ARG A 69 -33.98 -13.56 -36.75
CA ARG A 69 -35.23 -13.17 -37.43
C ARG A 69 -35.03 -11.99 -38.37
N GLU A 70 -34.25 -10.99 -37.95
CA GLU A 70 -33.91 -9.83 -38.76
C GLU A 70 -33.02 -10.20 -39.97
N ALA A 71 -32.00 -11.03 -39.76
CA ALA A 71 -31.17 -11.56 -40.84
C ALA A 71 -31.99 -12.36 -41.86
N ARG A 72 -32.95 -13.18 -41.39
CA ARG A 72 -33.88 -13.91 -42.26
C ARG A 72 -34.79 -12.97 -43.05
N LYS A 73 -35.29 -11.90 -42.42
CA LYS A 73 -36.10 -10.86 -43.08
C LYS A 73 -35.30 -10.12 -44.17
N ARG A 74 -34.03 -9.79 -43.89
CA ARG A 74 -33.13 -9.14 -44.86
C ARG A 74 -32.76 -10.04 -46.03
N ALA A 75 -32.57 -11.34 -45.78
CA ALA A 75 -32.33 -12.32 -46.84
C ALA A 75 -33.55 -12.50 -47.77
N LEU A 76 -34.76 -12.53 -47.20
CA LEU A 76 -36.01 -12.57 -47.98
C LEU A 76 -36.22 -11.29 -48.80
N ALA A 77 -35.93 -10.12 -48.22
CA ALA A 77 -35.99 -8.85 -48.94
C ALA A 77 -35.00 -8.79 -50.10
N ARG A 78 -33.77 -9.31 -49.91
CA ARG A 78 -32.79 -9.45 -51.01
C ARG A 78 -33.28 -10.37 -52.12
N LYS A 79 -33.87 -11.51 -51.79
CA LYS A 79 -34.46 -12.42 -52.79
C LYS A 79 -35.58 -11.75 -53.59
N HIS A 80 -36.48 -11.03 -52.93
CA HIS A 80 -37.54 -10.28 -53.62
C HIS A 80 -37.00 -9.14 -54.49
N ALA A 81 -35.97 -8.43 -54.03
CA ALA A 81 -35.31 -7.40 -54.84
C ALA A 81 -34.61 -8.01 -56.07
N GLU A 82 -33.97 -9.17 -55.92
CA GLU A 82 -33.34 -9.90 -57.01
C GLU A 82 -34.37 -10.44 -58.02
N GLU A 83 -35.54 -10.89 -57.55
CA GLU A 83 -36.68 -11.27 -58.39
C GLU A 83 -37.26 -10.06 -59.16
N GLN A 84 -37.32 -8.88 -58.55
CA GLN A 84 -37.79 -7.65 -59.22
C GLN A 84 -36.78 -7.07 -60.22
N MET A 85 -35.48 -7.25 -59.97
CA MET A 85 -34.41 -6.82 -60.88
C MET A 85 -34.23 -7.75 -62.09
N ARG A 86 -34.76 -8.98 -62.04
CA ARG A 86 -34.79 -9.87 -63.21
C ARG A 86 -35.80 -9.34 -64.22
N GLN A 87 -35.30 -8.83 -65.35
CA GLN A 87 -36.11 -8.49 -66.52
C GLN A 87 -36.84 -9.77 -66.98
N ARG A 88 -38.13 -9.86 -66.69
CA ARG A 88 -38.96 -11.02 -67.01
C ARG A 88 -39.45 -10.91 -68.45
N THR A 89 -39.27 -11.95 -69.25
CA THR A 89 -39.99 -12.07 -70.53
C THR A 89 -41.49 -12.06 -70.23
N PRO A 90 -42.32 -11.27 -70.93
CA PRO A 90 -43.77 -11.22 -70.68
C PRO A 90 -44.38 -12.63 -70.71
N GLU A 91 -45.48 -12.84 -70.00
CA GLU A 91 -46.13 -14.17 -69.95
C GLU A 91 -46.74 -14.52 -71.33
N PRO A 92 -46.73 -15.81 -71.73
CA PRO A 92 -47.36 -16.23 -72.97
C PRO A 92 -48.85 -15.91 -73.01
N VAL A 93 -49.32 -15.40 -74.16
CA VAL A 93 -50.73 -15.13 -74.40
C VAL A 93 -51.53 -16.43 -74.26
N GLU A 94 -52.68 -16.38 -73.59
CA GLU A 94 -53.53 -17.56 -73.34
C GLU A 94 -53.79 -18.36 -74.63
N GLY A 95 -53.41 -19.64 -74.61
CA GLY A 95 -53.52 -20.55 -75.75
C GLY A 95 -52.26 -20.65 -76.64
N ARG A 96 -51.14 -20.01 -76.28
CA ARG A 96 -49.84 -20.15 -76.97
C ARG A 96 -48.72 -20.43 -75.98
N GLU A 97 -47.78 -21.28 -76.39
CA GLU A 97 -46.56 -21.58 -75.63
C GLU A 97 -45.35 -20.84 -76.26
N HIS A 98 -44.42 -20.36 -75.43
CA HIS A 98 -43.19 -19.75 -75.92
C HIS A 98 -42.21 -20.81 -76.39
N ILE A 99 -41.77 -20.70 -77.65
CA ILE A 99 -40.75 -21.55 -78.26
C ILE A 99 -39.43 -20.77 -78.30
N HIS A 100 -38.34 -21.42 -77.89
CA HIS A 100 -37.01 -20.83 -77.98
C HIS A 100 -36.54 -20.84 -79.44
N VAL A 101 -36.43 -19.66 -80.05
CA VAL A 101 -35.89 -19.49 -81.40
C VAL A 101 -34.38 -19.32 -81.28
N GLN A 102 -33.61 -19.97 -82.17
CA GLN A 102 -32.16 -19.74 -82.27
C GLN A 102 -31.90 -18.28 -82.66
N THR A 103 -31.57 -17.44 -81.68
CA THR A 103 -31.17 -16.04 -81.87
C THR A 103 -29.65 -15.85 -81.85
N GLU A 104 -28.90 -16.95 -81.92
CA GLU A 104 -27.45 -16.91 -82.07
C GLU A 104 -27.10 -16.57 -83.53
N LEU A 105 -26.05 -15.77 -83.73
CA LEU A 105 -25.58 -15.36 -85.05
C LEU A 105 -25.10 -16.60 -85.84
N TYR A 106 -25.93 -17.10 -86.76
CA TYR A 106 -25.56 -18.13 -87.74
C TYR A 106 -25.29 -17.45 -89.09
N LEU A 107 -24.01 -17.34 -89.47
CA LEU A 107 -23.60 -16.80 -90.77
C LEU A 107 -23.25 -17.97 -91.70
N GLU A 108 -24.02 -18.16 -92.77
CA GLU A 108 -23.63 -19.00 -93.90
C GLU A 108 -22.85 -18.15 -94.92
N GLU A 109 -21.65 -18.60 -95.28
CA GLU A 109 -20.82 -17.96 -96.31
C GLU A 109 -21.30 -18.44 -97.69
N ILE A 110 -21.86 -17.54 -98.51
CA ILE A 110 -22.32 -17.86 -99.87
C ILE A 110 -21.11 -17.72 -100.81
N SER A 111 -20.58 -18.85 -101.30
CA SER A 111 -19.31 -18.89 -102.07
C SER A 111 -19.44 -18.69 -103.58
N ASP A 112 -20.59 -18.28 -104.11
CA ASP A 112 -20.79 -18.17 -105.56
C ASP A 112 -20.28 -16.82 -106.10
N ARG A 113 -19.21 -16.87 -106.90
CA ARG A 113 -18.66 -15.72 -107.63
C ARG A 113 -19.56 -15.41 -108.83
N ILE A 114 -20.04 -14.16 -108.91
CA ILE A 114 -20.80 -13.64 -110.05
C ILE A 114 -19.85 -13.47 -111.24
N ILE A 115 -20.25 -13.92 -112.43
CA ILE A 115 -19.45 -13.82 -113.66
C ILE A 115 -19.62 -12.40 -114.23
N GLU A 116 -18.54 -11.62 -114.23
CA GLU A 116 -18.49 -10.32 -114.90
C GLU A 116 -18.17 -10.54 -116.39
N VAL A 117 -19.00 -9.98 -117.29
CA VAL A 117 -18.80 -10.03 -118.75
C VAL A 117 -18.56 -8.63 -119.25
N ASP A 118 -17.33 -8.34 -119.67
CA ASP A 118 -16.97 -7.08 -120.30
C ASP A 118 -17.49 -7.04 -121.75
N MET A 119 -18.29 -6.02 -122.06
CA MET A 119 -18.75 -5.73 -123.42
C MET A 119 -18.14 -4.41 -123.88
N GLU A 120 -17.23 -4.48 -124.85
CA GLU A 120 -16.63 -3.30 -125.47
C GLU A 120 -17.41 -2.93 -126.74
N CYS A 121 -17.98 -1.71 -126.80
CA CYS A 121 -18.67 -1.19 -127.98
C CYS A 121 -17.87 -0.04 -128.61
N GLN A 122 -17.50 -0.24 -129.88
CA GLN A 122 -16.81 0.73 -130.74
C GLN A 122 -17.76 1.90 -131.10
N THR A 123 -17.41 3.11 -130.70
CA THR A 123 -18.18 4.35 -130.98
C THR A 123 -17.50 5.19 -132.06
N ASP A 124 -18.29 5.65 -133.02
CA ASP A 124 -17.89 6.54 -134.11
C ASP A 124 -17.57 7.97 -133.61
N ALA A 125 -16.76 8.71 -134.34
CA ALA A 125 -16.23 10.01 -133.95
C ALA A 125 -17.33 11.10 -133.91
N PHE A 126 -17.80 11.41 -132.70
CA PHE A 126 -18.75 12.49 -132.42
C PHE A 126 -18.17 13.86 -132.81
N LEU A 127 -18.77 14.51 -133.82
CA LEU A 127 -18.58 15.95 -134.05
C LEU A 127 -19.33 16.73 -132.97
N ASP A 128 -18.67 17.72 -132.35
CA ASP A 128 -19.24 18.53 -131.27
C ASP A 128 -20.50 19.26 -131.71
N ARG A 129 -21.65 18.71 -131.31
CA ARG A 129 -22.93 19.41 -131.32
C ARG A 129 -22.79 20.61 -130.38
N PRO A 130 -23.10 21.85 -130.82
CA PRO A 130 -23.09 22.98 -129.89
C PRO A 130 -23.99 22.64 -128.68
N PRO A 131 -23.55 22.93 -127.45
CA PRO A 131 -24.27 22.53 -126.26
C PRO A 131 -25.68 23.07 -126.35
N THR A 132 -26.66 22.17 -126.35
CA THR A 132 -28.07 22.54 -126.30
C THR A 132 -28.26 23.48 -125.11
N PRO A 133 -28.84 24.68 -125.31
CA PRO A 133 -28.99 25.64 -124.24
C PRO A 133 -29.70 24.96 -123.07
N PHE A 134 -29.14 25.10 -121.86
CA PHE A 134 -29.75 24.52 -120.66
C PHE A 134 -31.16 25.06 -120.52
N PHE A 135 -32.14 24.17 -120.64
CA PHE A 135 -33.51 24.48 -120.27
C PHE A 135 -33.53 24.66 -118.76
N ILE A 136 -33.50 25.91 -118.30
CA ILE A 136 -33.79 26.27 -116.92
C ILE A 136 -35.32 26.38 -116.84
N PRO A 137 -36.01 25.40 -116.23
CA PRO A 137 -37.45 25.53 -116.04
C PRO A 137 -37.71 26.80 -115.24
N ALA A 138 -38.69 27.61 -115.67
CA ALA A 138 -39.13 28.71 -114.83
C ALA A 138 -39.56 28.12 -113.48
N LYS A 139 -39.00 28.62 -112.36
CA LYS A 139 -39.40 28.20 -111.03
C LYS A 139 -40.92 28.36 -110.92
N THR A 140 -41.64 27.25 -110.98
CA THR A 140 -43.10 27.23 -110.92
C THR A 140 -43.47 26.75 -109.53
N GLY A 141 -43.54 27.70 -108.61
CA GLY A 141 -43.78 27.51 -107.17
C GLY A 141 -43.58 28.84 -106.45
N LYS A 142 -44.29 29.05 -105.34
CA LYS A 142 -44.04 30.20 -104.47
C LYS A 142 -43.01 29.77 -103.44
N ASP A 143 -41.84 30.41 -103.46
CA ASP A 143 -40.82 30.21 -102.43
C ASP A 143 -41.40 30.77 -101.09
N VAL A 144 -41.60 29.90 -100.09
CA VAL A 144 -42.04 30.27 -98.74
C VAL A 144 -40.92 29.90 -97.76
N ALA A 145 -40.38 30.89 -97.06
CA ALA A 145 -39.48 30.65 -95.95
C ALA A 145 -40.30 30.54 -94.67
N THR A 146 -40.13 29.43 -93.95
CA THR A 146 -40.62 29.25 -92.59
C THR A 146 -39.43 29.38 -91.65
N GLN A 147 -39.41 30.41 -90.82
CA GLN A 147 -38.41 30.63 -89.78
C GLN A 147 -39.10 30.51 -88.43
N ILE A 148 -38.45 29.82 -87.48
CA ILE A 148 -38.89 29.79 -86.09
C ILE A 148 -38.17 30.91 -85.36
N GLU A 149 -38.94 31.80 -84.71
CA GLU A 149 -38.40 32.94 -83.98
C GLU A 149 -37.95 32.53 -82.56
N GLU A 150 -37.06 33.33 -81.96
CA GLU A 150 -36.59 33.08 -80.60
C GLU A 150 -37.77 33.06 -79.61
N GLY A 151 -37.98 31.91 -78.94
CA GLY A 151 -39.04 31.70 -77.95
C GLY A 151 -40.32 31.03 -78.47
N GLU A 152 -40.46 30.77 -79.77
CA GLU A 152 -41.67 30.14 -80.34
C GLU A 152 -41.81 28.64 -79.97
N LEU A 153 -40.70 27.97 -79.64
CA LEU A 153 -40.64 26.57 -79.22
C LEU A 153 -40.46 26.37 -77.70
N PHE A 154 -40.42 27.44 -76.91
CA PHE A 154 -40.12 27.35 -75.49
C PHE A 154 -41.30 26.74 -74.72
N ASP A 155 -41.05 25.63 -74.03
CA ASP A 155 -42.02 25.03 -73.11
C ASP A 155 -41.54 25.21 -71.67
N PHE A 156 -42.23 26.08 -70.92
CA PHE A 156 -41.87 26.37 -69.54
C PHE A 156 -41.85 25.11 -68.67
N ASP A 157 -42.80 24.19 -68.86
CA ASP A 157 -42.95 23.02 -68.00
C ASP A 157 -41.85 21.97 -68.22
N ILE A 158 -41.17 22.02 -69.36
CA ILE A 158 -40.02 21.15 -69.65
C ILE A 158 -38.73 21.85 -69.20
N GLU A 159 -38.60 23.15 -69.46
CA GLU A 159 -37.36 23.88 -69.28
C GLU A 159 -37.10 24.24 -67.80
N VAL A 160 -38.15 24.39 -66.99
CA VAL A 160 -38.04 24.72 -65.56
C VAL A 160 -37.66 23.51 -64.69
N LYS A 161 -37.96 22.29 -65.15
CA LYS A 161 -37.70 21.04 -64.40
C LYS A 161 -36.26 20.92 -63.88
N PRO A 162 -35.19 21.08 -64.70
CA PRO A 162 -33.82 20.96 -64.20
C PRO A 162 -33.47 22.05 -63.19
N ILE A 163 -34.03 23.25 -63.32
CA ILE A 163 -33.78 24.37 -62.38
C ILE A 163 -34.40 24.04 -61.02
N VAL A 164 -35.65 23.59 -61.03
CA VAL A 164 -36.39 23.24 -59.81
C VAL A 164 -35.79 22.00 -59.15
N GLU A 165 -35.39 20.99 -59.93
CA GLU A 165 -34.73 19.80 -59.41
C GLU A 165 -33.43 20.14 -58.68
N VAL A 166 -32.59 21.01 -59.26
CA VAL A 166 -31.36 21.46 -58.61
C VAL A 166 -31.65 22.30 -57.37
N LEU A 167 -32.66 23.16 -57.40
CA LEU A 167 -33.03 23.97 -56.23
C LEU A 167 -33.55 23.10 -55.08
N ILE A 168 -34.45 22.15 -55.36
CA ILE A 168 -34.97 21.24 -54.34
C ILE A 168 -33.86 20.32 -53.84
N GLY A 169 -33.03 19.77 -54.73
CA GLY A 169 -31.90 18.93 -54.37
C GLY A 169 -30.94 19.64 -53.43
N LYS A 170 -30.50 20.85 -53.78
CA LYS A 170 -29.58 21.64 -52.94
C LYS A 170 -30.20 22.07 -51.62
N THR A 171 -31.47 22.47 -51.62
CA THR A 171 -32.13 22.90 -50.37
C THR A 171 -32.31 21.74 -49.40
N VAL A 172 -32.67 20.55 -49.89
CA VAL A 172 -32.79 19.35 -49.06
C VAL A 172 -31.42 18.86 -48.60
N GLU A 173 -30.41 18.85 -49.47
CA GLU A 173 -29.04 18.45 -49.11
C GLU A 173 -28.45 19.37 -48.05
N GLN A 174 -28.58 20.69 -48.23
CA GLN A 174 -28.12 21.68 -47.25
C GLN A 174 -28.85 21.50 -45.91
N ALA A 175 -30.19 21.38 -45.92
CA ALA A 175 -30.95 21.18 -44.69
C ALA A 175 -30.56 19.88 -43.96
N LEU A 176 -30.28 18.80 -44.69
CA LEU A 176 -29.82 17.55 -44.09
C LEU A 176 -28.46 17.69 -43.44
N LEU A 177 -27.50 18.36 -44.09
CA LEU A 177 -26.17 18.60 -43.53
C LEU A 177 -26.24 19.47 -42.28
N GLU A 178 -27.03 20.55 -42.30
CA GLU A 178 -27.21 21.42 -41.14
C GLU A 178 -27.79 20.67 -39.93
N VAL A 179 -28.83 19.85 -40.13
CA VAL A 179 -29.42 19.05 -39.04
C VAL A 179 -28.43 18.01 -38.51
N MET A 180 -27.65 17.36 -39.39
CA MET A 180 -26.62 16.41 -38.96
C MET A 180 -25.54 17.12 -38.12
N GLU A 181 -25.08 18.29 -38.53
CA GLU A 181 -24.10 19.09 -37.77
C GLU A 181 -24.65 19.51 -36.39
N GLU A 182 -25.92 19.94 -36.32
CA GLU A 182 -26.58 20.30 -35.06
C GLU A 182 -26.67 19.11 -34.10
N GLU A 183 -27.05 17.93 -34.59
CA GLU A 183 -27.11 16.71 -33.78
C GLU A 183 -25.72 16.29 -33.27
N GLU A 184 -24.70 16.37 -34.12
CA GLU A 184 -23.32 16.08 -33.72
C GLU A 184 -22.82 17.04 -32.63
N LEU A 185 -23.06 18.35 -32.80
CA LEU A 185 -22.71 19.35 -31.79
C LEU A 185 -23.45 19.12 -30.46
N ALA A 186 -24.74 18.78 -30.52
CA ALA A 186 -25.52 18.46 -29.33
C ALA A 186 -24.96 17.23 -28.59
N GLN A 187 -24.56 16.19 -29.32
CA GLN A 187 -23.92 15.00 -28.74
C GLN A 187 -22.56 15.33 -28.11
N LEU A 188 -21.74 16.14 -28.77
CA LEU A 188 -20.44 16.57 -28.22
C LEU A 188 -20.62 17.37 -26.92
N TRP A 189 -21.57 18.30 -26.88
CA TRP A 189 -21.86 19.06 -25.67
C TRP A 189 -22.44 18.19 -24.55
N ALA A 190 -23.32 17.23 -24.87
CA ALA A 190 -23.82 16.27 -23.88
C ALA A 190 -22.68 15.44 -23.27
N ARG A 191 -21.76 14.96 -24.12
CA ARG A 191 -20.57 14.22 -23.70
C ARG A 191 -19.64 15.08 -22.84
N GLN A 192 -19.41 16.33 -23.24
CA GLN A 192 -18.56 17.25 -22.47
C GLN A 192 -19.15 17.52 -21.10
N ARG A 193 -20.46 17.78 -21.00
CA ARG A 193 -21.16 17.98 -19.72
C ARG A 193 -21.03 16.76 -18.81
N ALA A 194 -21.36 15.57 -19.32
CA ALA A 194 -21.22 14.33 -18.56
C ALA A 194 -19.79 14.10 -18.07
N TYR A 195 -18.78 14.40 -18.90
CA TYR A 195 -17.38 14.31 -18.50
C TYR A 195 -17.03 15.33 -17.40
N THR A 196 -17.49 16.57 -17.52
CA THR A 196 -17.24 17.59 -16.50
C THR A 196 -17.91 17.27 -15.18
N GLU A 197 -19.13 16.72 -15.20
CA GLU A 197 -19.85 16.27 -14.01
C GLU A 197 -19.09 15.15 -13.30
N LEU A 198 -18.67 14.13 -14.06
CA LEU A 198 -17.87 13.02 -13.53
C LEU A 198 -16.55 13.53 -12.93
N ARG A 199 -15.81 14.35 -13.68
CA ARG A 199 -14.54 14.92 -13.23
C ARG A 199 -14.69 15.76 -11.96
N ASN A 200 -15.76 16.54 -11.85
CA ASN A 200 -16.04 17.35 -10.67
C ASN A 200 -16.39 16.47 -9.46
N ALA A 201 -17.14 15.37 -9.67
CA ALA A 201 -17.44 14.40 -8.63
C ALA A 201 -16.17 13.68 -8.14
N GLU A 202 -15.32 13.21 -9.07
CA GLU A 202 -14.04 12.59 -8.75
C GLU A 202 -13.12 13.55 -7.97
N LEU A 203 -13.03 14.81 -8.40
CA LEU A 203 -12.22 15.82 -7.74
C LEU A 203 -12.71 16.10 -6.31
N ALA A 204 -14.03 16.17 -6.10
CA ALA A 204 -14.60 16.33 -4.76
C ALA A 204 -14.32 15.11 -3.87
N GLU A 205 -14.36 13.89 -4.42
CA GLU A 205 -14.02 12.68 -3.67
C GLU A 205 -12.54 12.64 -3.28
N VAL A 206 -11.64 12.98 -4.20
CA VAL A 206 -10.19 13.05 -3.93
C VAL A 206 -9.92 14.06 -2.82
N GLN A 207 -10.50 15.25 -2.88
CA GLN A 207 -10.34 16.26 -1.81
C GLN A 207 -10.83 15.73 -0.45
N ARG A 208 -11.98 15.05 -0.42
CA ARG A 208 -12.50 14.43 0.80
C ARG A 208 -11.52 13.40 1.38
N LEU A 209 -10.97 12.54 0.52
CA LEU A 209 -10.00 11.51 0.93
C LEU A 209 -8.70 12.15 1.40
N GLU A 210 -8.16 13.14 0.69
CA GLU A 210 -6.94 13.85 1.08
C GLU A 210 -7.06 14.52 2.45
N GLU A 211 -8.21 15.11 2.77
CA GLU A 211 -8.45 15.70 4.09
C GLU A 211 -8.51 14.65 5.20
N GLN A 212 -9.16 13.51 4.96
CA GLN A 212 -9.19 12.39 5.89
C GLN A 212 -7.77 11.87 6.15
N ASP A 213 -7.01 11.71 5.08
CA ASP A 213 -5.62 11.27 5.10
C ASP A 213 -4.73 12.25 5.88
N ARG A 214 -4.93 13.56 5.68
CA ARG A 214 -4.23 14.61 6.44
C ARG A 214 -4.50 14.45 7.94
N ARG A 215 -5.77 14.31 8.34
CA ARG A 215 -6.15 14.11 9.75
C ARG A 215 -5.52 12.84 10.33
N TYR A 216 -5.54 11.74 9.58
CA TYR A 216 -4.97 10.47 10.01
C TYR A 216 -3.45 10.55 10.16
N ARG A 217 -2.74 11.19 9.22
CA ARG A 217 -1.29 11.41 9.30
C ARG A 217 -0.92 12.26 10.51
N GLU A 218 -1.62 13.36 10.74
CA GLU A 218 -1.41 14.23 11.91
C GLU A 218 -1.62 13.47 13.22
N GLU A 219 -2.68 12.65 13.31
CA GLU A 219 -2.95 11.84 14.49
C GLU A 219 -1.87 10.77 14.70
N LYS A 220 -1.47 10.07 13.64
CA LYS A 220 -0.42 9.05 13.67
C LYS A 220 0.91 9.65 14.13
N GLU A 221 1.28 10.83 13.63
CA GLU A 221 2.47 11.54 14.08
C GLU A 221 2.40 11.96 15.54
N ARG A 222 1.24 12.42 16.02
CA ARG A 222 1.03 12.76 17.43
C ARG A 222 1.22 11.53 18.32
N ARG A 223 0.59 10.40 17.97
CA ARG A 223 0.76 9.14 18.71
C ARG A 223 2.21 8.66 18.68
N HIS A 224 2.88 8.76 17.52
CA HIS A 224 4.28 8.38 17.39
C HIS A 224 5.19 9.24 18.29
N ARG A 225 4.99 10.56 18.30
CA ARG A 225 5.72 11.48 19.18
C ARG A 225 5.52 11.15 20.66
N GLN A 226 4.26 10.91 21.07
CA GLN A 226 3.95 10.51 22.45
C GLN A 226 4.62 9.19 22.82
N HIS A 227 4.57 8.19 21.94
CA HIS A 227 5.21 6.90 22.18
C HIS A 227 6.73 7.01 22.28
N MET A 228 7.36 7.81 21.41
CA MET A 228 8.81 8.06 21.47
C MET A 228 9.21 8.74 22.78
N GLN A 229 8.46 9.73 23.23
CA GLN A 229 8.71 10.39 24.53
C GLN A 229 8.50 9.41 25.70
N MET A 230 7.47 8.57 25.66
CA MET A 230 7.25 7.53 26.67
C MET A 230 8.43 6.57 26.71
N LEU A 231 8.89 6.10 25.55
CA LEU A 231 10.01 5.17 25.45
C LEU A 231 11.32 5.78 25.95
N GLN A 232 11.58 7.05 25.66
CA GLN A 232 12.73 7.79 26.20
C GLN A 232 12.68 7.84 27.73
N LYS A 233 11.54 8.25 28.30
CA LYS A 233 11.35 8.27 29.76
C LYS A 233 11.50 6.88 30.37
N GLN A 234 10.97 5.85 29.72
CA GLN A 234 11.14 4.47 30.17
C GLN A 234 12.62 4.09 30.21
N LYS A 235 13.40 4.35 29.14
CA LYS A 235 14.84 4.11 29.12
C LYS A 235 15.56 4.83 30.26
N GLU A 236 15.32 6.12 30.44
CA GLU A 236 15.90 6.90 31.54
C GLU A 236 15.54 6.31 32.91
N THR A 237 14.28 5.90 33.11
CA THR A 237 13.86 5.28 34.38
C THR A 237 14.53 3.94 34.60
N THR A 238 14.65 3.10 33.56
CA THR A 238 15.32 1.81 33.66
C THR A 238 16.81 1.97 33.96
N GLU A 239 17.49 2.94 33.35
CA GLU A 239 18.89 3.26 33.62
C GLU A 239 19.09 3.77 35.05
N LYS A 240 18.20 4.65 35.54
CA LYS A 240 18.23 5.13 36.93
C LYS A 240 18.02 3.98 37.93
N ILE A 241 17.08 3.08 37.65
CA ILE A 241 16.83 1.90 38.49
C ILE A 241 18.04 0.96 38.48
N ALA A 242 18.63 0.71 37.30
CA ALA A 242 19.82 -0.12 37.15
C ALA A 242 21.02 0.49 37.87
N ALA A 243 21.27 1.79 37.74
CA ALA A 243 22.34 2.50 38.43
C ALA A 243 22.14 2.46 39.96
N ARG A 244 20.90 2.65 40.44
CA ARG A 244 20.57 2.53 41.87
C ARG A 244 20.84 1.11 42.38
N ALA A 245 20.36 0.09 41.67
CA ALA A 245 20.57 -1.31 42.04
C ALA A 245 22.07 -1.64 42.05
N PHE A 246 22.81 -1.22 41.02
CA PHE A 246 24.26 -1.40 40.94
C PHE A 246 24.99 -0.74 42.11
N ALA A 247 24.66 0.52 42.43
CA ALA A 247 25.25 1.22 43.57
C ALA A 247 24.93 0.53 44.90
N GLN A 248 23.70 0.05 45.10
CA GLN A 248 23.31 -0.69 46.29
C GLN A 248 24.11 -1.99 46.45
N HIS A 249 24.21 -2.79 45.38
CA HIS A 249 24.99 -4.02 45.39
C HIS A 249 26.48 -3.75 45.61
N TYR A 250 27.06 -2.76 44.92
CA TYR A 250 28.47 -2.41 45.06
C TYR A 250 28.80 -1.89 46.47
N LEU A 251 27.96 -1.02 47.05
CA LEU A 251 28.16 -0.50 48.41
C LEU A 251 27.96 -1.59 49.47
N ALA A 252 27.01 -2.52 49.26
CA ALA A 252 26.79 -3.63 50.19
C ALA A 252 28.02 -4.52 50.34
N ASP A 253 28.81 -4.71 49.28
CA ASP A 253 30.04 -5.52 49.32
C ASP A 253 31.27 -4.68 49.69
N LEU A 254 31.34 -3.43 49.25
CA LEU A 254 32.47 -2.53 49.52
C LEU A 254 32.55 -2.14 50.99
N ILE A 255 31.43 -1.84 51.65
CA ILE A 255 31.42 -1.40 53.05
C ILE A 255 32.07 -2.49 53.94
N PRO A 256 31.58 -3.74 53.98
CA PRO A 256 32.22 -4.79 54.78
C PRO A 256 33.68 -5.03 54.41
N SER A 257 34.03 -5.01 53.11
CA SER A 257 35.40 -5.22 52.66
C SER A 257 36.35 -4.13 53.17
N VAL A 258 35.98 -2.85 53.04
CA VAL A 258 36.79 -1.72 53.54
C VAL A 258 36.86 -1.75 55.06
N PHE A 259 35.75 -2.01 55.77
CA PHE A 259 35.75 -2.10 57.23
C PHE A 259 36.62 -3.26 57.73
N ASN A 260 36.60 -4.42 57.06
CA ASN A 260 37.46 -5.55 57.40
C ASN A 260 38.93 -5.23 57.12
N ASN A 261 39.26 -4.66 55.95
CA ASN A 261 40.64 -4.22 55.64
C ASN A 261 41.15 -3.18 56.66
N LEU A 262 40.29 -2.25 57.07
CA LEU A 262 40.64 -1.19 58.03
C LEU A 262 40.78 -1.74 59.47
N ARG A 263 40.04 -2.80 59.80
CA ARG A 263 40.20 -3.58 61.03
C ARG A 263 41.50 -4.41 61.02
N GLU A 264 41.78 -5.10 59.91
CA GLU A 264 43.01 -5.89 59.73
C GLU A 264 44.27 -5.03 59.72
N SER A 265 44.21 -3.82 59.16
CA SER A 265 45.30 -2.83 59.22
C SER A 265 45.47 -2.16 60.57
N GLY A 266 44.64 -2.51 61.57
CA GLY A 266 44.79 -2.05 62.96
C GLY A 266 44.35 -0.61 63.21
N TYR A 267 43.56 -0.01 62.30
CA TYR A 267 43.07 1.36 62.47
C TYR A 267 41.90 1.44 63.47
N PHE A 268 41.09 0.38 63.56
CA PHE A 268 40.10 0.23 64.64
C PHE A 268 40.75 -0.44 65.85
N TYR A 269 41.08 0.34 66.87
CA TYR A 269 41.57 -0.13 68.16
C TYR A 269 40.49 0.05 69.24
N ASP A 270 40.53 -0.79 70.28
CA ASP A 270 39.74 -0.54 71.48
C ASP A 270 40.43 0.59 72.27
N PRO A 271 39.75 1.72 72.54
CA PRO A 271 40.34 2.81 73.31
C PRO A 271 40.84 2.34 74.68
N ILE A 272 40.16 1.37 75.31
CA ILE A 272 40.54 0.86 76.63
C ILE A 272 41.85 0.07 76.54
N GLU A 273 41.99 -0.80 75.53
CA GLU A 273 43.23 -1.55 75.33
C GLU A 273 44.40 -0.61 75.05
N ARG A 274 44.17 0.41 74.20
CA ARG A 274 45.21 1.41 73.90
C ARG A 274 45.60 2.20 75.14
N ASP A 275 44.66 2.69 75.93
CA ASP A 275 44.91 3.45 77.15
C ASP A 275 45.68 2.60 78.19
N ILE A 276 45.34 1.31 78.28
CA ILE A 276 46.09 0.37 79.12
C ILE A 276 47.53 0.22 78.62
N GLU A 277 47.73 0.03 77.31
CA GLU A 277 49.05 -0.11 76.71
C GLU A 277 49.91 1.16 76.84
N THR A 278 49.33 2.35 76.64
CA THR A 278 50.08 3.60 76.57
C THR A 278 50.20 4.33 77.90
N GLU A 279 49.21 4.22 78.80
CA GLU A 279 49.21 4.94 80.07
C GLU A 279 49.46 4.00 81.25
N PHE A 280 48.66 2.94 81.37
CA PHE A 280 48.69 2.06 82.55
C PHE A 280 49.96 1.21 82.62
N LEU A 281 50.34 0.51 81.55
CA LEU A 281 51.53 -0.35 81.56
C LEU A 281 52.81 0.46 81.83
N PRO A 282 53.06 1.62 81.21
CA PRO A 282 54.22 2.44 81.53
C PRO A 282 54.18 3.01 82.95
N TRP A 283 53.00 3.39 83.44
CA TRP A 283 52.84 3.79 84.84
C TRP A 283 53.16 2.65 85.82
N LEU A 284 52.63 1.44 85.57
CA LEU A 284 52.88 0.26 86.40
C LEU A 284 54.36 -0.13 86.38
N MET A 285 54.99 -0.14 85.20
CA MET A 285 56.42 -0.44 85.07
C MET A 285 57.27 0.55 85.84
N ARG A 286 56.90 1.84 85.84
CA ARG A 286 57.59 2.89 86.61
C ARG A 286 57.43 2.71 88.11
N GLU A 287 56.23 2.38 88.59
CA GLU A 287 56.00 2.13 90.02
C GLU A 287 56.76 0.87 90.48
N VAL A 288 56.79 -0.18 89.66
CA VAL A 288 57.60 -1.38 89.92
C VAL A 288 59.09 -1.04 89.97
N GLU A 289 59.59 -0.23 89.05
CA GLU A 289 60.97 0.25 89.03
C GLU A 289 61.30 1.05 90.32
N GLU A 290 60.45 1.99 90.72
CA GLU A 290 60.65 2.77 91.95
C GLU A 290 60.66 1.88 93.20
N THR A 291 59.76 0.89 93.29
CA THR A 291 59.79 -0.06 94.42
C THR A 291 61.04 -0.94 94.42
N LEU A 292 61.57 -1.29 93.24
CA LEU A 292 62.81 -2.05 93.12
C LEU A 292 64.01 -1.18 93.51
N GLU A 293 64.07 0.08 93.07
CA GLU A 293 65.09 1.05 93.46
C GLU A 293 65.09 1.27 94.98
N ARG A 294 63.91 1.48 95.60
CA ARG A 294 63.78 1.57 97.07
C ARG A 294 64.30 0.31 97.76
N LYS A 295 64.04 -0.89 97.21
CA LYS A 295 64.56 -2.16 97.74
C LYS A 295 66.09 -2.29 97.57
N VAL A 296 66.63 -1.88 96.42
CA VAL A 296 68.08 -1.88 96.17
C VAL A 296 68.78 -0.89 97.08
N LEU A 297 68.26 0.32 97.22
CA LEU A 297 68.76 1.33 98.16
C LEU A 297 68.70 0.82 99.60
N GLY A 298 67.60 0.20 100.01
CA GLY A 298 67.46 -0.45 101.31
C GLY A 298 68.53 -1.53 101.54
N ARG A 299 68.79 -2.39 100.55
CA ARG A 299 69.88 -3.39 100.61
C ARG A 299 71.26 -2.74 100.69
N MET A 300 71.54 -1.71 99.88
CA MET A 300 72.81 -0.97 99.92
C MET A 300 73.04 -0.29 101.27
N MET A 301 72.01 0.32 101.85
CA MET A 301 72.10 0.93 103.18
C MET A 301 72.38 -0.13 104.25
N VAL A 302 71.68 -1.27 104.22
CA VAL A 302 71.94 -2.40 105.12
C VAL A 302 73.37 -2.93 104.95
N ASP A 303 73.83 -3.14 103.72
CA ASP A 303 75.22 -3.58 103.45
C ASP A 303 76.24 -2.54 103.93
N SER A 304 75.99 -1.24 103.75
CA SER A 304 76.85 -0.18 104.27
C SER A 304 76.90 -0.16 105.81
N LEU A 305 75.76 -0.38 106.47
CA LEU A 305 75.67 -0.50 107.92
C LEU A 305 76.43 -1.73 108.42
N ILE A 306 76.28 -2.87 107.74
CA ILE A 306 77.03 -4.09 108.04
C ILE A 306 78.54 -3.82 107.91
N CYS A 307 79.00 -3.23 106.80
CA CYS A 307 80.39 -2.86 106.59
C CYS A 307 80.91 -1.90 107.67
N MET A 308 80.15 -0.87 108.06
CA MET A 308 80.53 0.06 109.13
C MET A 308 80.61 -0.62 110.49
N VAL A 309 79.67 -1.52 110.83
CA VAL A 309 79.70 -2.28 112.09
C VAL A 309 80.89 -3.23 112.12
N VAL A 310 81.20 -3.89 111.00
CA VAL A 310 82.39 -4.75 110.87
C VAL A 310 83.66 -3.92 111.00
N GLY A 311 83.74 -2.74 110.37
CA GLY A 311 84.87 -1.81 110.50
C GLY A 311 85.08 -1.32 111.93
N LYS A 312 84.02 -0.85 112.60
CA LYS A 312 84.09 -0.45 114.03
C LYS A 312 84.51 -1.60 114.95
N ARG A 313 84.08 -2.83 114.65
CA ARG A 313 84.57 -4.02 115.39
C ARG A 313 86.04 -4.31 115.10
N LEU A 314 86.48 -4.15 113.85
CA LEU A 314 87.88 -4.31 113.46
C LEU A 314 88.77 -3.27 114.18
N ASP A 315 88.34 -2.01 114.24
CA ASP A 315 89.00 -0.91 114.95
C ASP A 315 89.01 -1.12 116.48
N ALA A 316 87.97 -1.75 117.02
CA ALA A 316 87.92 -2.16 118.43
C ALA A 316 88.86 -3.35 118.74
N PHE A 317 89.20 -4.19 117.75
CA PHE A 317 90.16 -5.28 117.90
C PHE A 317 91.62 -4.85 117.74
N SER A 318 91.89 -3.74 117.05
CA SER A 318 93.25 -3.19 116.90
C SER A 318 93.71 -2.34 118.11
N HIS A 319 92.83 -2.11 119.09
CA HIS A 319 93.16 -1.51 120.38
C HIS A 319 92.73 -2.40 121.56
N GLU A 320 93.70 -3.03 122.25
CA GLU A 320 93.51 -3.69 123.56
C GLU A 320 94.81 -3.57 124.40
N PRO A 321 94.82 -3.62 125.76
CA PRO A 321 93.68 -3.78 126.68
C PRO A 321 93.67 -2.94 128.02
N LEU A 322 92.45 -2.70 128.55
CA LEU A 322 91.95 -2.84 129.96
C LEU A 322 92.41 -1.90 131.13
N PRO A 323 91.71 -1.86 132.30
CA PRO A 323 90.28 -2.12 132.61
C PRO A 323 89.63 -1.13 133.63
N GLY A 324 88.29 -1.15 133.76
CA GLY A 324 87.63 -0.68 135.00
C GLY A 324 86.13 -0.36 134.94
N GLN A 325 85.33 -1.27 135.51
CA GLN A 325 83.99 -1.10 136.11
C GLN A 325 82.73 -1.33 135.24
N THR A 326 81.71 -1.80 135.96
CA THR A 326 80.78 -2.88 135.61
C THR A 326 79.34 -2.42 135.91
N GLU A 327 78.43 -2.75 134.99
CA GLU A 327 76.98 -3.00 135.14
C GLU A 327 75.99 -1.91 135.64
N ALA A 328 75.18 -1.40 134.68
CA ALA A 328 73.69 -1.42 134.50
C ALA A 328 72.72 -1.41 135.73
N PRO A 329 71.40 -1.04 135.60
CA PRO A 329 70.59 -0.72 134.40
C PRO A 329 69.58 0.48 134.49
N ALA A 330 68.99 0.75 133.31
CA ALA A 330 67.83 1.56 132.87
C ALA A 330 66.63 1.72 133.84
N GLU A 331 65.91 2.85 133.95
CA GLU A 331 65.27 3.80 132.99
C GLU A 331 63.79 3.46 132.67
N GLU A 332 62.88 4.13 133.41
CA GLU A 332 61.49 4.50 133.04
C GLU A 332 61.50 5.75 132.13
N PRO A 333 60.36 6.40 131.76
CA PRO A 333 59.12 5.96 131.14
C PRO A 333 58.82 6.78 129.85
N ARG A 334 57.78 6.41 129.08
CA ARG A 334 57.14 7.29 128.07
C ARG A 334 55.77 7.74 128.56
N PRO A 335 55.40 9.02 128.39
CA PRO A 335 54.02 9.45 128.45
C PRO A 335 53.41 9.64 127.04
N ALA A 336 52.09 9.47 127.02
CA ALA A 336 51.12 9.99 126.06
C ALA A 336 51.12 11.54 126.08
N ASP A 337 50.39 12.34 125.33
CA ASP A 337 49.12 12.31 124.62
C ASP A 337 49.09 13.61 123.80
N THR A 338 48.40 13.67 122.66
CA THR A 338 47.47 14.78 122.37
C THR A 338 46.64 14.47 121.13
N ALA A 339 45.33 14.58 121.32
CA ALA A 339 44.27 14.41 120.34
C ALA A 339 43.84 15.81 119.79
N PRO A 340 42.59 16.07 119.37
CA PRO A 340 42.10 15.90 117.99
C PRO A 340 41.29 17.14 117.47
N GLN A 341 40.61 16.95 116.32
CA GLN A 341 39.29 17.49 115.94
C GLN A 341 39.10 18.82 115.13
N VAL A 342 38.35 18.67 114.00
CA VAL A 342 37.02 19.29 113.68
C VAL A 342 36.89 20.57 112.82
N ALA A 343 35.77 20.55 112.07
CA ALA A 343 34.94 21.61 111.45
C ALA A 343 35.16 21.83 109.95
N GLY A 344 34.15 21.97 109.09
CA GLY A 344 32.68 22.08 109.20
C GLY A 344 32.20 22.61 107.82
N GLU A 345 31.17 22.05 107.18
CA GLU A 345 29.74 22.46 107.24
C GLU A 345 29.21 23.12 105.92
N THR A 346 28.12 22.52 105.40
CA THR A 346 26.89 23.15 104.82
C THR A 346 26.96 23.84 103.42
N GLU A 347 25.92 23.93 102.57
CA GLU A 347 24.45 23.81 102.71
C GLU A 347 23.75 23.76 101.32
N ALA A 348 22.49 23.27 101.31
CA ALA A 348 21.29 23.80 100.63
C ALA A 348 20.96 23.62 99.10
N ALA A 349 19.65 23.32 98.91
CA ALA A 349 18.74 23.63 97.79
C ALA A 349 18.94 22.91 96.43
N GLU A 350 17.95 22.49 95.64
CA GLU A 350 16.49 22.65 95.58
C GLU A 350 15.95 21.61 94.56
N GLN A 351 14.70 21.14 94.72
CA GLN A 351 13.91 20.42 93.68
C GLN A 351 13.29 21.46 92.71
N PRO A 352 12.24 21.21 91.88
CA PRO A 352 11.77 20.09 91.03
C PRO A 352 11.62 20.57 89.52
N VAL A 353 10.98 19.91 88.55
CA VAL A 353 9.52 19.94 88.25
C VAL A 353 9.19 19.04 87.05
N GLU A 354 8.09 18.29 87.22
CA GLU A 354 7.33 17.46 86.28
C GLU A 354 6.47 18.23 85.26
N GLU A 355 6.19 17.52 84.16
CA GLU A 355 4.92 17.33 83.41
C GLU A 355 3.79 18.38 83.33
N LYS A 356 3.04 18.15 82.22
CA LYS A 356 1.63 18.47 81.88
C LYS A 356 1.46 19.76 81.10
N GLY A 357 0.71 19.84 79.99
CA GLY A 357 -0.29 18.95 79.38
C GLY A 357 -1.36 19.85 78.72
N GLU A 358 -1.84 19.47 77.52
CA GLU A 358 -3.06 19.95 76.81
C GLU A 358 -3.19 21.48 76.54
N THR A 359 -3.89 22.01 75.52
CA THR A 359 -5.14 21.63 74.84
C THR A 359 -5.31 22.41 73.51
N ASP A 360 -6.27 21.93 72.68
CA ASP A 360 -7.20 22.67 71.78
C ASP A 360 -6.81 23.13 70.34
N GLN A 361 -7.23 22.30 69.36
CA GLN A 361 -8.18 22.48 68.22
C GLN A 361 -8.50 23.89 67.62
N PRO A 362 -9.23 23.97 66.47
CA PRO A 362 -9.04 23.47 65.10
C PRO A 362 -9.26 24.62 64.06
N VAL A 363 -9.53 24.35 62.76
CA VAL A 363 -10.06 25.22 61.63
C VAL A 363 -9.21 25.01 60.36
N ALA A 364 -9.69 24.86 59.13
CA ALA A 364 -11.01 24.59 58.53
C ALA A 364 -10.81 24.28 57.01
N GLU A 365 -11.82 23.62 56.42
CA GLU A 365 -12.33 23.74 55.02
C GLU A 365 -11.36 23.47 53.84
N GLU A 366 -11.71 22.77 52.75
CA GLU A 366 -12.99 22.69 52.05
C GLU A 366 -12.99 21.48 51.08
N GLN A 367 -14.04 20.65 51.12
CA GLN A 367 -14.63 20.07 49.91
C GLN A 367 -16.03 20.68 49.79
N PRO A 368 -16.55 20.86 48.57
CA PRO A 368 -17.83 20.19 48.32
C PRO A 368 -17.97 19.59 46.91
N SER A 369 -18.26 18.30 46.91
CA SER A 369 -19.37 17.63 46.24
C SER A 369 -20.33 18.47 45.37
N ARG A 370 -20.70 17.97 44.18
CA ARG A 370 -22.10 17.54 43.92
C ARG A 370 -22.30 16.75 42.62
N ARG A 371 -22.91 15.60 42.85
CA ARG A 371 -23.73 14.77 41.98
C ARG A 371 -24.96 15.55 41.48
N ILE A 372 -25.26 15.48 40.18
CA ILE A 372 -26.64 15.56 39.68
C ILE A 372 -26.83 14.38 38.71
N SER A 373 -27.90 13.65 38.97
CA SER A 373 -28.48 12.59 38.17
C SER A 373 -29.77 13.14 37.54
N SER A 374 -29.98 12.85 36.25
CA SER A 374 -31.27 12.76 35.56
C SER A 374 -30.95 12.22 34.14
N GLN A 375 -31.28 10.99 33.74
CA GLN A 375 -32.62 10.52 33.28
C GLN A 375 -33.28 11.61 32.41
N VAL A 376 -33.67 11.46 31.14
CA VAL A 376 -34.43 10.45 30.36
C VAL A 376 -34.13 10.82 28.88
N GLU A 377 -33.98 9.92 27.90
CA GLU A 377 -35.08 9.42 27.07
C GLU A 377 -34.62 8.25 26.19
N GLU A 378 -35.51 7.27 26.19
CA GLU A 378 -35.60 6.05 25.42
C GLU A 378 -36.55 6.36 24.24
N THR A 379 -36.13 6.09 23.01
CA THR A 379 -37.06 5.78 21.91
C THR A 379 -36.45 4.70 21.05
N ASP A 380 -37.05 3.52 21.13
CA ASP A 380 -37.02 2.46 20.14
C ASP A 380 -37.42 2.99 18.76
N GLU A 381 -36.79 2.47 17.70
CA GLU A 381 -37.54 1.94 16.55
C GLU A 381 -36.66 0.98 15.71
N ALA A 382 -37.34 -0.05 15.21
CA ALA A 382 -36.82 -1.28 14.62
C ALA A 382 -36.62 -1.21 13.09
N GLY A 383 -35.90 -2.21 12.55
CA GLY A 383 -35.89 -2.61 11.13
C GLY A 383 -34.47 -2.77 10.58
N THR A 384 -33.84 -3.96 10.52
CA THR A 384 -33.93 -5.01 9.47
C THR A 384 -33.84 -4.54 8.02
N GLU A 385 -33.11 -5.32 7.20
CA GLU A 385 -32.86 -5.25 5.73
C GLU A 385 -31.52 -4.53 5.36
N ASP A 386 -30.58 -5.06 4.58
CA ASP A 386 -30.32 -6.35 3.96
C ASP A 386 -28.82 -6.43 3.65
N LEU A 387 -28.22 -7.59 3.87
CA LEU A 387 -26.85 -7.92 3.49
C LEU A 387 -26.94 -9.15 2.58
N GLU A 388 -27.09 -8.92 1.27
CA GLU A 388 -26.90 -9.95 0.25
C GLU A 388 -25.66 -9.63 -0.59
N THR A 389 -24.73 -10.57 -0.49
CA THR A 389 -23.73 -10.95 -1.50
C THR A 389 -24.22 -12.18 -2.26
#